data_AF-A0A166QFW0-F1
#
_entry.id   AF-A0A166QFW0-F1
#
_cell.length_a   1.000
_cell.length_b   1.000
_cell.length_c   1.000
_cell.angle_alpha   90.00
_cell.angle_beta   90.00
_cell.angle_gamma   90.00
#
_symmetry.space_group_name_H-M   'P 1'
#
loop_
_entity.id
_entity.type
_entity.pdbx_description
1 polymer ?
#
loop_
_entity_poly.entity_id
_entity_poly.type
_entity_poly.pdbx_seq_one_letter_code
_entity_poly.pdbx_strand_id
1 'polypeptide(L)'
;TDIQTLYAHLPEPIDLQLNTASQMLYWTDRGDLPLGNTLNHADVYAVTKGPSEDPIVAGKFHEAIRLSLDRPGRRAFVADLNGSVYAVDLGRAEGGLIEDAGMVTGIVHCEA
;
A
#
# COMPACT_ATOMS: atom_id res chain seq x y z
N THR A 1 -2.13 2.86 -28.16
CA THR A 1 -2.94 1.93 -27.35
C THR A 1 -3.43 2.74 -26.16
N ASP A 2 -4.63 2.48 -25.68
CA ASP A 2 -5.25 3.29 -24.61
C ASP A 2 -4.97 2.73 -23.21
N ILE A 3 -4.15 1.68 -23.11
CA ILE A 3 -3.84 0.97 -21.86
C ILE A 3 -2.34 0.73 -21.79
N GLN A 4 -1.74 1.08 -20.65
CA GLN A 4 -0.35 0.81 -20.33
C GLN A 4 -0.25 0.05 -19.01
N THR A 5 0.58 -0.99 -19.01
CA THR A 5 0.93 -1.72 -17.79
C THR A 5 2.06 -1.00 -17.06
N LEU A 6 1.85 -0.66 -15.78
CA LEU A 6 2.89 -0.13 -14.91
C LEU A 6 3.68 -1.26 -14.24
N TYR A 7 2.99 -2.21 -13.61
CA TYR A 7 3.62 -3.38 -12.99
C TYR A 7 2.93 -4.65 -13.46
N ALA A 8 3.72 -5.70 -13.63
CA ALA A 8 3.27 -7.04 -13.99
C ALA A 8 3.94 -8.06 -13.08
N HIS A 9 3.36 -9.26 -12.99
CA HIS A 9 3.90 -10.36 -12.19
C HIS A 9 4.02 -10.00 -10.68
N LEU A 10 3.10 -9.17 -10.18
CA LEU A 10 2.99 -8.87 -8.77
C LEU A 10 2.64 -10.15 -7.98
N PRO A 11 3.15 -10.33 -6.74
CA PRO A 11 2.93 -11.53 -5.94
C PRO A 11 1.45 -11.88 -5.76
N GLU A 12 0.67 -10.98 -5.16
CA GLU A 12 -0.77 -11.15 -4.94
C GLU A 12 -1.40 -9.79 -4.57
N PRO A 13 -1.65 -8.90 -5.55
CA PRO A 13 -2.16 -7.57 -5.25
C PRO A 13 -3.64 -7.64 -4.85
N ILE A 14 -3.99 -7.15 -3.65
CA ILE A 14 -5.35 -7.27 -3.09
C ILE A 14 -6.12 -5.95 -3.08
N ASP A 15 -5.46 -4.84 -2.75
CA ASP A 15 -6.10 -3.54 -2.60
C ASP A 15 -5.21 -2.43 -3.14
N LEU A 16 -5.80 -1.34 -3.64
CA LEU A 16 -5.07 -0.19 -4.17
C LEU A 16 -5.79 1.12 -3.86
N GLN A 17 -5.01 2.21 -3.74
CA GLN A 17 -5.55 3.55 -3.61
C GLN A 17 -4.66 4.57 -4.33
N LEU A 18 -5.28 5.50 -5.04
CA LEU A 18 -4.58 6.58 -5.75
C LEU A 18 -4.62 7.86 -4.92
N ASN A 19 -3.45 8.42 -4.61
CA ASN A 19 -3.34 9.81 -4.20
C ASN A 19 -3.36 10.70 -5.45
N THR A 20 -4.53 11.24 -5.76
CA THR A 20 -4.72 12.10 -6.95
C THR A 20 -3.97 13.42 -6.89
N ALA A 21 -3.61 13.92 -5.70
CA ALA A 21 -2.85 15.15 -5.57
C ALA A 21 -1.39 14.97 -5.98
N SER A 22 -0.79 13.82 -5.63
CA SER A 22 0.61 13.51 -5.94
C SER A 22 0.79 12.55 -7.11
N GLN A 23 -0.30 12.04 -7.71
CA GLN A 23 -0.29 10.99 -8.73
C GLN A 23 0.43 9.71 -8.28
N MET A 24 0.43 9.43 -6.97
CA MET A 24 1.03 8.22 -6.41
C MET A 24 -0.03 7.14 -6.21
N LEU A 25 0.13 6.01 -6.87
CA LEU A 25 -0.61 4.79 -6.60
C LEU A 25 0.05 4.06 -5.43
N TYR A 26 -0.77 3.56 -4.50
CA TYR A 26 -0.35 2.67 -3.43
C TYR A 26 -1.12 1.37 -3.55
N TRP A 27 -0.50 0.24 -3.23
CA TRP A 27 -1.18 -1.06 -3.22
C TRP A 27 -0.60 -2.02 -2.18
N THR A 28 -1.40 -2.98 -1.74
CA THR A 28 -0.93 -4.10 -0.92
C THR A 28 -0.69 -5.32 -1.79
N ASP A 29 0.44 -5.99 -1.58
CA ASP A 29 0.69 -7.34 -2.09
C ASP A 29 0.67 -8.31 -0.91
N ARG A 30 -0.20 -9.32 -0.96
CA ARG A 30 -0.38 -10.29 0.11
C ARG A 30 0.52 -11.51 0.01
N GLY A 31 1.10 -11.76 -1.16
CA GLY A 31 1.80 -13.00 -1.46
C GLY A 31 3.02 -13.30 -0.57
N ASP A 32 3.75 -14.34 -0.93
CA ASP A 32 4.88 -14.78 -0.12
C ASP A 32 6.07 -13.82 -0.15
N LEU A 33 6.88 -13.89 0.91
CA LEU A 33 8.17 -13.22 0.98
C LEU A 33 9.09 -13.67 -0.18
N PRO A 34 10.00 -12.79 -0.68
CA PRO A 34 10.34 -11.48 -0.10
C PRO A 34 9.52 -10.31 -0.65
N LEU A 35 8.71 -10.49 -1.70
CA LEU A 35 8.04 -9.39 -2.41
C LEU A 35 6.58 -9.18 -1.98
N GLY A 36 5.94 -10.17 -1.39
CA GLY A 36 4.61 -10.01 -0.82
C GLY A 36 4.62 -9.72 0.68
N ASN A 37 3.42 -9.56 1.23
CA ASN A 37 3.19 -8.95 2.53
C ASN A 37 3.81 -7.54 2.65
N THR A 38 3.57 -6.75 1.61
CA THR A 38 4.13 -5.40 1.40
C THR A 38 3.06 -4.36 1.13
N LEU A 39 3.39 -3.12 1.46
CA LEU A 39 2.76 -1.91 0.96
C LEU A 39 3.72 -1.31 -0.05
N ASN A 40 3.20 -1.05 -1.24
CA ASN A 40 3.98 -0.59 -2.37
C ASN A 40 3.48 0.76 -2.87
N HIS A 41 4.30 1.46 -3.65
CA HIS A 41 3.90 2.66 -4.37
C HIS A 41 4.46 2.76 -5.79
N ALA A 42 3.83 3.62 -6.59
CA ALA A 42 4.32 4.00 -7.91
C ALA A 42 3.80 5.36 -8.33
N ASP A 43 4.61 6.12 -9.05
CA ASP A 43 4.16 7.32 -9.76
C ASP A 43 3.46 6.88 -11.07
N VAL A 44 2.15 7.11 -11.17
CA VAL A 44 1.38 6.69 -12.36
C VAL A 44 1.56 7.64 -13.56
N TYR A 45 2.12 8.83 -13.34
CA TYR A 45 2.37 9.82 -14.37
C TYR A 45 3.77 9.72 -14.96
N ALA A 46 4.69 9.03 -14.25
CA ALA A 46 6.05 8.72 -14.71
C ALA A 46 6.12 7.67 -15.85
N VAL A 47 5.07 7.55 -16.67
CA VAL A 47 4.99 6.71 -17.87
C VAL A 47 6.23 6.81 -18.77
N THR A 48 6.85 7.99 -18.85
CA THR A 48 8.06 8.24 -19.66
C THR A 48 9.35 7.73 -19.02
N LYS A 49 9.36 7.51 -17.69
CA LYS A 49 10.51 6.99 -16.93
C LYS A 49 10.42 5.49 -16.66
N GLY A 50 9.23 4.90 -16.87
CA GLY A 50 8.95 3.52 -16.53
C GLY A 50 8.56 3.35 -15.07
N PRO A 51 8.32 2.09 -14.62
CA PRO A 51 7.91 1.79 -13.26
C PRO A 51 9.03 2.15 -12.27
N SER A 52 8.69 2.55 -11.04
CA SER A 52 9.66 2.72 -9.95
C SER A 52 10.47 1.44 -9.75
N GLU A 53 11.79 1.56 -9.63
CA GLU A 53 12.72 0.43 -9.45
C GLU A 53 12.53 -0.30 -8.10
N ASP A 54 12.13 0.43 -7.05
CA ASP A 54 11.85 -0.12 -5.72
C ASP A 54 10.46 0.33 -5.26
N PRO A 55 9.41 -0.46 -5.54
CA PRO A 55 8.06 -0.07 -5.19
C PRO A 55 7.76 -0.26 -3.70
N ILE A 56 8.57 -1.01 -2.94
CA ILE A 56 8.22 -1.41 -1.57
C ILE A 56 8.43 -0.25 -0.60
N VAL A 57 7.36 0.18 0.06
CA VAL A 57 7.37 1.22 1.10
C VAL A 57 7.53 0.62 2.48
N ALA A 58 6.85 -0.49 2.74
CA ALA A 58 6.90 -1.22 3.99
C ALA A 58 6.56 -2.68 3.73
N GLY A 59 6.96 -3.57 4.64
CA GLY A 59 6.68 -4.99 4.51
C GLY A 59 6.63 -5.70 5.85
N LYS A 60 6.64 -7.04 5.80
CA LYS A 60 6.48 -7.93 6.96
C LYS A 60 5.10 -7.83 7.60
N PHE A 61 4.09 -7.50 6.81
CA PHE A 61 2.70 -7.68 7.21
C PHE A 61 2.35 -9.17 7.25
N HIS A 62 1.23 -9.54 7.88
CA HIS A 62 0.82 -10.94 7.99
C HIS A 62 -0.53 -11.14 7.31
N GLU A 63 -0.51 -11.32 5.99
CA GLU A 63 -1.65 -11.37 5.09
C GLU A 63 -2.31 -10.00 4.88
N ALA A 64 -1.56 -9.03 4.34
CA ALA A 64 -2.08 -7.69 4.05
C ALA A 64 -3.27 -7.71 3.07
N ILE A 65 -4.40 -7.09 3.45
CA ILE A 65 -5.63 -7.13 2.65
C ILE A 65 -6.20 -5.78 2.27
N ARG A 66 -5.91 -4.72 3.02
CA ARG A 66 -6.56 -3.43 2.85
C ARG A 66 -5.59 -2.30 3.14
N LEU A 67 -5.75 -1.20 2.43
CA LEU A 67 -5.04 0.04 2.75
C LEU A 67 -5.96 1.26 2.77
N SER A 68 -5.58 2.26 3.57
CA SER A 68 -6.25 3.56 3.58
C SER A 68 -5.25 4.69 3.78
N LEU A 69 -5.31 5.70 2.92
CA LEU A 69 -4.39 6.84 2.94
C LEU A 69 -4.92 7.99 3.81
N ASP A 70 -4.07 8.45 4.72
CA ASP A 70 -4.14 9.77 5.33
C ASP A 70 -3.23 10.72 4.55
N ARG A 71 -3.83 11.44 3.59
CA ARG A 71 -3.09 12.32 2.68
C ARG A 71 -2.50 13.52 3.42
N PRO A 72 -3.25 14.25 4.28
CA PRO A 72 -2.68 15.38 5.03
C PRO A 72 -1.56 14.96 5.98
N GLY A 73 -1.72 13.85 6.69
CA GLY A 73 -0.72 13.35 7.63
C GLY A 73 0.41 12.54 6.97
N ARG A 74 0.34 12.30 5.66
CA ARG A 74 1.34 11.53 4.88
C ARG A 74 1.56 10.12 5.44
N ARG A 75 0.46 9.44 5.77
CA ARG A 75 0.47 8.07 6.30
C ARG A 75 -0.36 7.15 5.43
N ALA A 76 -0.02 5.87 5.45
CA ALA A 76 -0.90 4.80 5.00
C ALA A 76 -1.23 3.91 6.19
N PHE A 77 -2.48 3.50 6.30
CA PHE A 77 -2.90 2.44 7.20
C PHE A 77 -3.03 1.16 6.41
N VAL A 78 -2.50 0.05 6.93
CA VAL A 78 -2.60 -1.28 6.32
C VAL A 78 -3.28 -2.19 7.33
N ALA A 79 -4.30 -2.91 6.89
CA ALA A 79 -4.89 -3.97 7.70
C ALA A 79 -4.55 -5.35 7.12
N ASP A 80 -4.37 -6.32 8.00
CA ASP A 80 -4.15 -7.71 7.64
C ASP A 80 -5.35 -8.61 8.00
N LEU A 81 -5.37 -9.85 7.49
CA LEU A 81 -6.46 -10.79 7.76
C LEU A 81 -6.62 -11.14 9.25
N ASN A 82 -5.56 -11.01 10.04
CA ASN A 82 -5.56 -11.40 11.44
C ASN A 82 -6.12 -10.29 12.35
N GLY A 83 -6.31 -9.09 11.82
CA GLY A 83 -6.87 -7.95 12.55
C GLY A 83 -5.87 -6.87 12.93
N SER A 84 -4.59 -7.05 12.58
CA SER A 84 -3.58 -6.04 12.82
C SER A 84 -3.85 -4.82 11.95
N VAL A 85 -3.75 -3.63 12.54
CA VAL A 85 -3.72 -2.36 11.82
C VAL A 85 -2.36 -1.70 12.02
N TYR A 86 -1.67 -1.45 10.91
CA TYR A 86 -0.37 -0.80 10.87
C TYR A 86 -0.53 0.62 10.38
N ALA A 87 0.21 1.56 10.96
CA ALA A 87 0.42 2.90 10.41
C ALA A 87 1.82 2.99 9.81
N VAL A 88 1.92 3.34 8.53
CA VAL A 88 3.16 3.50 7.77
C VAL A 88 3.37 4.98 7.47
N ASP A 89 4.52 5.53 7.87
CA ASP A 89 4.94 6.88 7.50
C ASP A 89 5.49 6.87 6.06
N LEU A 90 4.81 7.59 5.15
CA LEU A 90 5.17 7.61 3.72
C LEU A 90 6.38 8.51 3.41
N GLY A 91 6.91 9.23 4.40
CA GLY A 91 8.14 10.02 4.30
C GLY A 91 9.38 9.32 4.89
N ARG A 92 9.20 8.31 5.74
CA ARG A 92 10.31 7.58 6.39
C ARG A 92 10.33 6.08 6.10
N ALA A 93 9.31 5.53 5.44
CA ALA A 93 9.21 4.10 5.12
C ALA A 93 9.30 3.19 6.37
N GLU A 94 8.89 3.71 7.52
CA GLU A 94 8.81 2.97 8.78
C GLU A 94 7.33 2.85 9.18
N GLY A 95 6.94 1.65 9.59
CA GLY A 95 5.59 1.35 10.05
C GLY A 95 5.57 0.80 11.47
N GLY A 96 4.49 1.08 12.20
CA GLY A 96 4.22 0.54 13.52
C GLY A 96 2.82 -0.06 13.60
N LEU A 97 2.69 -1.16 14.35
CA LEU A 97 1.39 -1.69 14.76
C LEU A 97 0.72 -0.67 15.67
N ILE A 98 -0.51 -0.25 15.34
CA ILE A 98 -1.28 0.70 16.15
C ILE A 98 -2.43 0.04 16.90
N GLU A 99 -2.98 -1.06 16.36
CA GLU A 99 -4.10 -1.76 16.98
C GLU A 99 -4.18 -3.21 16.49
N ASP A 100 -4.73 -4.08 17.33
CA ASP A 100 -5.31 -5.37 16.93
C ASP A 100 -6.82 -5.24 17.10
N ALA A 101 -7.52 -5.06 15.98
CA ALA A 101 -8.95 -4.82 15.94
C ALA A 101 -9.76 -6.13 15.86
N GLY A 102 -9.09 -7.29 15.90
CA GLY A 102 -9.67 -8.58 15.51
C GLY A 102 -10.01 -8.63 14.02
N MET A 103 -10.66 -9.71 13.58
CA MET A 103 -10.94 -9.96 12.15
C MET A 103 -11.72 -8.80 11.50
N VAL A 104 -11.02 -7.94 10.75
CA VAL A 104 -11.58 -6.83 9.97
C VAL A 104 -11.44 -7.10 8.48
N THR A 105 -12.43 -6.68 7.68
CA THR A 105 -12.41 -6.86 6.21
C THR A 105 -12.15 -5.56 5.45
N GLY A 106 -12.06 -4.44 6.17
CA GLY A 106 -12.00 -3.09 5.62
C GLY A 106 -11.54 -2.08 6.67
N ILE A 107 -10.79 -1.08 6.22
CA ILE A 107 -10.43 0.11 7.00
C ILE A 107 -10.61 1.35 6.13
N VAL A 108 -11.02 2.45 6.74
CA VAL A 108 -11.05 3.76 6.09
C VAL A 108 -10.56 4.81 7.06
N HIS A 109 -9.58 5.61 6.64
CA HIS A 109 -9.21 6.82 7.35
C HIS A 109 -10.27 7.89 7.10
N CYS A 110 -10.90 8.36 8.17
CA CYS A 110 -11.79 9.50 8.15
C CYS A 110 -11.04 10.72 8.70
N GLU A 111 -11.01 11.81 7.92
CA GLU A 111 -10.57 13.10 8.44
C GLU A 111 -11.56 13.58 9.52
N ALA A 112 -11.04 14.22 10.56
CA ALA A 112 -11.84 14.77 11.66
C ALA A 112 -12.52 16.09 11.29
#